data_AF-A0A8T6QGD7-F1
#
_entry.id   AF-A0A8T6QGD7-F1
#
_cell.length_a   1.000
_cell.length_b   1.000
_cell.length_c   1.000
_cell.angle_alpha   90.00
_cell.angle_beta   90.00
_cell.angle_gamma   90.00
#
_symmetry.space_group_name_H-M   'P 1'
#
loop_
_entity.id
_entity.type
_entity.pdbx_description
1 polymer ?
#
loop_
_entity_poly.entity_id
_entity_poly.type
_entity_poly.pdbx_seq_one_letter_code
_entity_poly.pdbx_strand_id
1 'polypeptide(L)'
;NSTEIIQAKVPHTAARTLAEGEFNRLFARGLSSRAIAEGIEFVEAYRARHSENPRPESQAVIGKKFRPEEILEDLRNNPGVDTALGVPPGPNSGITIKLVK
;
A
#
# COMPACT_ATOMS: atom_id res chain seq x y z
N ASN A 1 8.72 37.96 -13.92
CA ASN A 1 8.17 36.61 -13.67
C ASN A 1 8.16 36.34 -12.19
N SER A 2 7.03 36.64 -11.55
CA SER A 2 6.82 36.46 -10.11
C SER A 2 6.44 35.01 -9.87
N THR A 3 7.25 34.27 -9.12
CA THR A 3 6.92 32.92 -8.67
C THR A 3 5.76 33.03 -7.66
N GLU A 4 4.54 32.68 -8.07
CA GLU A 4 3.41 32.57 -7.14
C GLU A 4 3.71 31.45 -6.13
N ILE A 5 3.77 31.81 -4.85
CA ILE A 5 3.91 30.85 -3.76
C ILE A 5 2.52 30.25 -3.51
N ILE A 6 2.33 28.98 -3.84
CA ILE A 6 1.11 28.24 -3.52
C ILE A 6 1.16 27.85 -2.04
N GLN A 7 0.34 28.49 -1.21
CA GLN A 7 0.16 28.10 0.19
C GLN A 7 -0.94 27.04 0.28
N ALA A 8 -0.54 25.78 0.50
CA ALA A 8 -1.47 24.68 0.74
C ALA A 8 -1.64 24.44 2.25
N LYS A 9 -2.90 24.38 2.73
CA LYS A 9 -3.19 23.99 4.11
C LYS A 9 -2.94 22.50 4.27
N VAL A 10 -1.89 22.13 5.02
CA VAL A 10 -1.64 20.73 5.38
C VAL A 10 -2.77 20.23 6.29
N PRO A 11 -3.44 19.12 5.96
CA PRO A 11 -4.45 18.54 6.84
C PRO A 11 -3.85 18.14 8.20
N HIS A 12 -4.59 18.33 9.29
CA HIS A 12 -4.18 17.86 10.63
C HIS A 12 -3.94 16.34 10.68
N THR A 13 -4.51 15.58 9.73
CA THR A 13 -4.33 14.14 9.59
C THR A 13 -3.06 13.74 8.83
N ALA A 14 -2.30 14.68 8.25
CA ALA A 14 -1.19 14.39 7.34
C ALA A 14 -0.12 13.50 7.98
N ALA A 15 0.28 13.78 9.22
CA ALA A 15 1.27 12.98 9.95
C ALA A 15 0.82 11.52 10.13
N ARG A 16 -0.46 11.33 10.49
CA ARG A 16 -1.06 9.99 10.63
C ARG A 16 -1.13 9.27 9.28
N THR A 17 -1.62 9.94 8.24
CA THR A 17 -1.72 9.36 6.89
C THR A 17 -0.37 8.92 6.35
N LEU A 18 0.69 9.69 6.61
CA LEU A 18 2.06 9.33 6.22
C LEU A 18 2.58 8.13 7.02
N ALA A 19 2.42 8.15 8.34
CA ALA A 19 2.85 7.06 9.22
C ALA A 19 2.15 5.73 8.88
N GLU A 20 0.83 5.76 8.64
CA GLU A 20 0.05 4.59 8.25
C GLU A 20 0.47 4.04 6.88
N GLY A 21 0.74 4.92 5.91
CA GLY A 21 1.22 4.53 4.59
C GLY A 21 2.58 3.82 4.65
N GLU A 22 3.53 4.39 5.40
CA GLU A 22 4.87 3.82 5.53
C GLU A 22 4.86 2.51 6.33
N PHE A 23 4.07 2.44 7.41
CA PHE A 23 3.84 1.20 8.12
C PHE A 23 3.32 0.10 7.19
N ASN A 24 2.33 0.42 6.35
CA ASN A 24 1.75 -0.56 5.43
C ASN A 24 2.75 -1.08 4.40
N ARG A 25 3.63 -0.20 3.88
CA ARG A 25 4.74 -0.61 2.99
C ARG A 25 5.69 -1.58 3.65
N LEU A 26 6.15 -1.25 4.86
CA LEU A 26 7.08 -2.09 5.61
C LEU A 26 6.42 -3.43 6.01
N PHE A 27 5.15 -3.38 6.40
CA PHE A 27 4.36 -4.58 6.70
C PHE A 27 4.23 -5.50 5.48
N ALA A 28 3.81 -4.98 4.33
CA ALA A 28 3.68 -5.77 3.10
C ALA A 28 5.03 -6.36 2.68
N ARG A 29 6.11 -5.58 2.76
CA ARG A 29 7.47 -6.07 2.50
C ARG A 29 7.87 -7.21 3.43
N GLY A 30 7.61 -7.06 4.73
CA GLY A 30 7.92 -8.09 5.73
C GLY A 30 7.09 -9.36 5.52
N LEU A 31 5.79 -9.21 5.23
CA LEU A 31 4.89 -10.35 5.01
C LEU A 31 5.24 -11.10 3.72
N SER A 32 5.58 -10.40 2.64
CA SER A 32 6.06 -11.04 1.41
C SER A 32 7.37 -11.79 1.65
N SER A 33 8.32 -11.20 2.37
CA SER A 33 9.57 -11.90 2.73
C SER A 33 9.30 -13.17 3.54
N ARG A 34 8.33 -13.13 4.45
CA ARG A 34 7.90 -14.30 5.23
C ARG A 34 7.23 -15.36 4.34
N ALA A 35 6.33 -14.96 3.45
CA ALA A 35 5.64 -15.87 2.54
C ALA A 35 6.63 -16.67 1.68
N ILE A 36 7.67 -16.00 1.15
CA ILE A 36 8.76 -16.66 0.41
C ILE A 36 9.49 -17.68 1.27
N ALA A 37 9.87 -17.30 2.49
CA ALA A 37 10.58 -18.19 3.41
C ALA A 37 9.75 -19.43 3.81
N GLU A 38 8.42 -19.28 3.86
CA GLU A 38 7.48 -20.37 4.17
C GLU A 38 7.01 -21.15 2.92
N GLY A 39 7.48 -20.80 1.72
CA GLY A 39 7.08 -21.47 0.47
C GLY A 39 5.63 -21.20 0.05
N ILE A 40 5.03 -20.10 0.53
CA ILE A 40 3.67 -19.70 0.18
C ILE A 40 3.68 -19.00 -1.18
N GLU A 41 3.03 -19.60 -2.19
CA GLU A 41 3.06 -19.10 -3.57
C GLU A 41 2.35 -17.75 -3.74
N PHE A 42 1.31 -17.49 -2.97
CA PHE A 42 0.47 -16.30 -3.14
C PHE A 42 0.16 -15.60 -1.83
N VAL A 43 0.04 -14.28 -1.89
CA VAL A 43 -0.63 -13.47 -0.87
C VAL A 43 -1.86 -12.82 -1.48
N GLU A 44 -2.85 -12.50 -0.65
CA GLU A 44 -4.12 -11.93 -1.10
C GLU A 44 -4.29 -10.52 -0.57
N ALA A 45 -4.70 -9.59 -1.43
CA ALA A 45 -5.04 -8.25 -1.00
C ALA A 45 -6.39 -8.22 -0.27
N TYR A 46 -6.46 -7.50 0.85
CA TYR A 46 -7.68 -7.35 1.64
C TYR A 46 -7.75 -5.98 2.31
N ARG A 47 -8.92 -5.65 2.86
CA ARG A 47 -9.13 -4.44 3.65
C ARG A 47 -8.74 -4.65 5.12
N ALA A 48 -7.61 -4.08 5.52
CA ALA A 48 -7.15 -4.09 6.91
C ALA A 48 -7.68 -2.92 7.75
N ARG A 49 -8.10 -1.83 7.10
CA ARG A 49 -8.65 -0.65 7.78
C ARG A 49 -9.96 -0.20 7.14
N HIS A 50 -10.90 0.22 7.96
CA HIS A 50 -12.11 0.87 7.48
C HIS A 50 -11.77 2.12 6.65
N SER A 51 -12.56 2.35 5.60
CA SER A 51 -12.52 3.53 4.74
C SER A 51 -13.95 3.85 4.36
N GLU A 52 -14.43 5.02 4.77
CA GLU A 52 -15.80 5.47 4.52
C GLU A 52 -16.06 5.67 3.02
N ASN A 53 -15.11 6.31 2.32
CA ASN A 53 -15.18 6.58 0.88
C ASN A 53 -14.01 5.91 0.15
N PRO A 54 -14.05 4.59 -0.03
CA PRO A 54 -12.97 3.85 -0.67
C PRO A 54 -12.93 4.15 -2.17
N ARG A 55 -11.72 4.34 -2.69
CA ARG A 55 -11.52 4.59 -4.12
C ARG A 55 -11.83 3.32 -4.93
N PRO A 56 -12.45 3.41 -6.13
CA PRO A 56 -12.80 2.24 -6.94
C PRO A 56 -11.60 1.32 -7.21
N GLU A 57 -10.42 1.88 -7.49
CA GLU A 57 -9.20 1.13 -7.74
C GLU A 57 -8.72 0.33 -6.52
N SER A 58 -8.91 0.86 -5.31
CA SER A 58 -8.59 0.15 -4.07
C SER A 58 -9.56 -1.00 -3.81
N GLN A 59 -10.83 -0.85 -4.21
CA GLN A 59 -11.81 -1.95 -4.13
C GLN A 59 -11.50 -3.06 -5.13
N ALA A 60 -11.15 -2.69 -6.36
CA ALA A 60 -10.88 -3.62 -7.44
C ALA A 60 -9.69 -4.55 -7.18
N VAL A 61 -8.84 -4.23 -6.20
CA VAL A 61 -7.68 -5.04 -5.83
C VAL A 61 -7.99 -6.10 -4.76
N ILE A 62 -9.07 -5.93 -3.99
CA ILE A 62 -9.42 -6.87 -2.91
C ILE A 62 -9.70 -8.27 -3.49
N GLY A 63 -9.17 -9.30 -2.84
CA GLY A 63 -9.30 -10.70 -3.26
C GLY A 63 -8.34 -11.10 -4.37
N LYS A 64 -7.64 -10.16 -5.02
CA LYS A 64 -6.58 -10.50 -5.97
C LYS A 64 -5.41 -11.15 -5.26
N LYS A 65 -4.83 -12.13 -5.93
CA LYS A 65 -3.63 -12.85 -5.49
C LYS A 65 -2.41 -12.32 -6.23
N PHE A 66 -1.29 -12.25 -5.52
CA PHE A 66 -0.01 -11.77 -6.03
C PHE A 66 1.09 -12.70 -5.59
N ARG A 67 2.13 -12.83 -6.41
CA ARG A 67 3.34 -13.51 -5.96
C ARG A 67 4.09 -12.60 -4.99
N PRO A 68 4.58 -13.11 -3.84
CA PRO A 68 5.35 -12.32 -2.90
C PRO A 68 6.54 -11.59 -3.52
N GLU A 69 7.19 -12.21 -4.51
CA GLU A 69 8.33 -11.66 -5.24
C GLU A 69 7.96 -10.41 -6.03
N GLU A 70 6.81 -10.41 -6.69
CA GLU A 70 6.30 -9.27 -7.48
C GLU A 70 6.05 -8.07 -6.56
N ILE A 71 5.49 -8.28 -5.37
CA ILE A 71 5.29 -7.22 -4.38
C ILE A 71 6.62 -6.66 -3.89
N LEU A 72 7.60 -7.52 -3.62
CA LEU A 72 8.92 -7.07 -3.18
C LEU A 72 9.64 -6.26 -4.25
N GLU A 73 9.54 -6.68 -5.52
CA GLU A 73 10.12 -5.96 -6.65
C GLU A 73 9.46 -4.59 -6.83
N ASP A 74 8.12 -4.54 -6.83
CA ASP A 74 7.37 -3.29 -6.98
C ASP A 74 7.67 -2.29 -5.86
N LEU A 75 7.70 -2.75 -4.61
CA LEU A 75 8.05 -1.89 -3.46
C LEU A 75 9.49 -1.36 -3.50
N ARG A 76 10.44 -2.12 -4.07
CA ARG A 76 11.83 -1.68 -4.23
C ARG A 76 11.96 -0.64 -5.34
N ASN A 77 11.23 -0.81 -6.43
CA ASN A 77 11.30 0.06 -7.60
C ASN A 77 10.51 1.36 -7.41
N ASN A 78 9.55 1.39 -6.47
CA ASN A 78 8.66 2.53 -6.23
C ASN A 78 8.74 3.05 -4.78
N PRO A 79 9.89 3.61 -4.33
CA PRO A 79 10.03 4.14 -2.98
C PRO A 79 9.20 5.41 -2.80
N GLY A 80 8.36 5.44 -1.76
CA GLY A 80 7.58 6.63 -1.37
C GLY A 80 6.46 7.04 -2.34
N VAL A 81 6.18 6.27 -3.39
CA VAL A 81 5.15 6.55 -4.42
C VAL A 81 4.29 5.33 -4.67
N ASP A 82 3.03 5.53 -5.07
CA ASP A 82 2.05 4.47 -5.31
C ASP A 82 2.62 3.31 -6.15
N THR A 83 2.34 2.08 -5.71
CA THR A 83 2.90 0.88 -6.31
C THR A 83 2.14 0.49 -7.58
N ALA A 84 2.83 -0.09 -8.56
CA ALA A 84 2.23 -0.45 -9.86
C ALA A 84 1.20 -1.58 -9.71
N LEU A 85 1.40 -2.48 -8.74
CA LEU A 85 0.47 -3.57 -8.40
C LEU A 85 -0.74 -3.08 -7.60
N GLY A 86 -0.74 -1.81 -7.16
CA GLY A 86 -1.78 -1.25 -6.31
C GLY A 86 -1.81 -1.87 -4.91
N VAL A 87 -0.70 -2.47 -4.47
CA VAL A 87 -0.55 -3.05 -3.13
C VAL A 87 0.84 -2.75 -2.54
N PRO A 88 0.92 -2.07 -1.38
CA PRO A 88 -0.18 -1.31 -0.79
C PRO A 88 -0.54 -0.12 -1.71
N PRO A 89 -1.83 0.12 -2.00
CA PRO A 89 -2.24 1.31 -2.70
C PRO A 89 -2.01 2.51 -1.78
N GLY A 90 -1.80 3.68 -2.37
CA GLY A 90 -1.40 4.92 -1.72
C GLY A 90 -2.11 5.28 -0.41
N PRO A 91 -1.66 6.37 0.24
CA PRO A 91 -2.12 6.71 1.58
C PRO A 91 -3.66 6.73 1.68
N ASN A 92 -4.15 6.22 2.81
CA ASN A 92 -5.58 6.08 3.15
C ASN A 92 -6.40 5.03 2.39
N SER A 93 -5.80 4.16 1.58
CA SER A 93 -6.55 3.08 0.91
C SER A 93 -7.15 2.03 1.86
N GLY A 94 -6.51 1.80 3.01
CA GLY A 94 -6.89 0.76 3.97
C GLY A 94 -6.68 -0.67 3.46
N ILE A 95 -5.98 -0.86 2.34
CA ILE A 95 -5.69 -2.16 1.74
C ILE A 95 -4.28 -2.60 2.08
N THR A 96 -4.12 -3.88 2.39
CA THR A 96 -2.82 -4.53 2.53
C THR A 96 -2.93 -5.99 2.08
N ILE A 97 -1.91 -6.79 2.35
CA ILE A 97 -1.88 -8.23 2.05
C ILE A 97 -2.05 -9.10 3.30
N LYS A 98 -2.61 -10.29 3.10
CA LYS A 98 -2.62 -11.40 4.06
C LYS A 98 -2.02 -12.65 3.41
N LEU A 99 -1.52 -13.56 4.24
CA LEU A 99 -1.16 -14.90 3.79
C LEU A 99 -2.44 -15.65 3.39
N VAL A 100 -2.37 -16.40 2.29
CA VAL A 100 -3.38 -17.42 1.97
C VAL A 100 -2.92 -18.74 2.58
N LYS A 101 -3.86 -19.49 3.17
CA LYS A 101 -3.62 -20.87 3.60
C LYS A 101 -3.85 -21.82 2.43
#